data_AF-A0A434ACM8-F1
#
_entry.id   AF-A0A434ACM8-F1
#
_cell.length_a   1.000
_cell.length_b   1.000
_cell.length_c   1.000
_cell.angle_alpha   90.00
_cell.angle_beta   90.00
_cell.angle_gamma   90.00
#
_symmetry.space_group_name_H-M   'P 1'
#
loop_
_entity.id
_entity.type
_entity.pdbx_description
1 polymer ?
#
loop_
_entity_poly.entity_id
_entity_poly.type
_entity_poly.pdbx_seq_one_letter_code
_entity_poly.pdbx_strand_id
1 'polypeptide(L)'
;MEKVWEFYKGGAWVEYFLIVSTVLFIVVAFILYLMIVRSRNSNIRKEKLTIEYTILIEKILFALIFEDTSLAALKENQDFSRLIEDGFFREVLTESVISLHKNYEGIYARKLEQFYKESGLIQDSFKKLRNPNWEIKCKGITEVAEMNITRVFSSILTVSKAQNKTLKITALNACIKLGGVKGITHLTEHPYPIDDWTQVNIISAFKKHDIGDTEGVEFLLESQNTTVVALGLKLIRELKLTQKLPYVAELAARTHNTIIQYEAQNVLKTLNA
;
A
#
# COMPACT_ATOMS: atom_id res chain seq x y z
N MET A 1 14.56 47.85 -41.54
CA MET A 1 15.37 46.61 -41.59
C MET A 1 16.86 46.89 -41.50
N GLU A 2 17.38 47.96 -42.11
CA GLU A 2 18.81 48.32 -42.07
C GLU A 2 19.38 48.52 -40.66
N LYS A 3 18.65 49.20 -39.75
CA LYS A 3 19.08 49.38 -38.35
C LYS A 3 19.26 48.09 -37.55
N VAL A 4 18.47 47.06 -37.85
CA VAL A 4 18.57 45.74 -37.18
C VAL A 4 19.79 44.99 -37.73
N TRP A 5 20.11 45.20 -39.00
CA TRP A 5 21.23 44.56 -39.68
C TRP A 5 22.59 45.18 -39.29
N GLU A 6 22.66 46.51 -39.11
CA GLU A 6 23.83 47.20 -38.56
C GLU A 6 24.11 46.81 -37.10
N PHE A 7 23.05 46.66 -36.28
CA PHE A 7 23.16 46.22 -34.89
C PHE A 7 23.71 44.80 -34.75
N TYR A 8 23.35 43.90 -35.68
CA TYR A 8 23.87 42.54 -35.74
C TYR A 8 25.34 42.50 -36.17
N LYS A 9 25.76 43.37 -37.09
CA LYS A 9 27.13 43.43 -37.62
C LYS A 9 28.14 44.05 -36.64
N GLY A 10 27.67 44.87 -35.69
CA GLY A 10 28.49 45.57 -34.69
C GLY A 10 28.86 44.76 -33.44
N GLY A 11 28.41 43.51 -33.29
CA GLY A 11 28.76 42.63 -32.15
C GLY A 11 28.13 42.97 -30.80
N ALA A 12 27.60 44.18 -30.62
CA ALA A 12 26.98 44.65 -29.37
C ALA A 12 25.77 43.81 -28.92
N TRP A 13 25.07 43.14 -29.85
CA TRP A 13 23.96 42.23 -29.49
C TRP A 13 24.43 41.04 -28.63
N VAL A 14 25.69 40.60 -28.80
CA VAL A 14 26.27 39.52 -27.99
C VAL A 14 26.38 39.95 -26.53
N GLU A 15 26.82 41.19 -26.27
CA GLU A 15 26.92 41.72 -24.91
C GLU A 15 25.55 41.83 -24.23
N TYR A 16 24.54 42.37 -24.93
CA TYR A 16 23.17 42.42 -24.40
C TYR A 16 22.58 41.03 -24.16
N PHE A 17 22.82 40.09 -25.07
CA PHE A 17 22.39 38.71 -24.92
C PHE A 17 23.03 38.05 -23.67
N LEU A 18 24.34 38.24 -23.46
CA LEU A 18 25.05 37.72 -22.31
C LEU A 18 24.55 38.33 -20.99
N ILE A 19 24.26 39.64 -20.96
CA ILE A 19 23.71 40.30 -19.78
C ILE A 19 22.31 39.75 -19.47
N VAL A 20 21.42 39.68 -20.46
CA VAL A 20 20.06 39.15 -20.29
C VAL A 20 20.09 37.68 -19.86
N SER A 21 20.94 36.86 -20.46
CA SER A 21 21.10 35.46 -20.09
C SER A 21 21.61 35.29 -18.65
N THR A 22 22.59 36.11 -18.23
CA THR A 22 23.11 36.11 -16.86
C THR A 22 22.03 36.51 -15.85
N VAL A 23 21.28 37.58 -16.13
CA VAL A 23 20.19 38.03 -15.26
C VAL A 23 19.08 36.98 -15.18
N LEU A 24 18.69 36.39 -16.31
CA LEU A 24 17.70 35.31 -16.35
C LEU A 24 18.15 34.12 -15.49
N PHE A 25 19.42 33.72 -15.60
CA PHE A 25 19.99 32.64 -14.81
C PHE A 25 19.93 32.95 -13.29
N ILE A 26 20.30 34.17 -12.89
CA ILE A 26 20.23 34.61 -11.49
C ILE A 26 18.78 34.58 -10.97
N VAL A 27 17.82 35.06 -11.77
CA VAL A 27 16.40 35.07 -11.39
C VAL A 27 15.87 33.63 -11.23
N VAL A 28 16.17 32.73 -12.16
CA VAL A 28 15.78 31.32 -12.07
C VAL A 28 16.42 30.66 -10.85
N ALA A 29 17.72 30.88 -10.60
CA ALA A 29 18.40 30.36 -9.43
C ALA A 29 17.78 30.87 -8.12
N PHE A 30 17.40 32.15 -8.06
CA PHE A 30 16.73 32.73 -6.91
C PHE A 30 15.33 32.13 -6.67
N ILE A 31 14.54 31.93 -7.73
CA ILE A 31 13.23 31.28 -7.63
C ILE A 31 13.37 29.84 -7.11
N LEU A 32 14.31 29.07 -7.65
CA LEU A 32 14.58 27.70 -7.20
C LEU A 32 15.03 27.68 -5.72
N TYR A 33 15.90 28.61 -5.32
CA TYR A 33 16.32 28.75 -3.92
C TYR A 33 15.12 28.99 -2.99
N LEU A 34 14.23 29.93 -3.32
CA LEU A 34 13.02 30.20 -2.53
C LEU A 34 12.09 28.98 -2.47
N MET A 35 11.92 28.26 -3.59
CA MET A 35 11.11 27.04 -3.64
C MET A 35 11.66 25.94 -2.73
N ILE A 36 12.98 25.72 -2.74
CA ILE A 36 13.66 24.74 -1.87
C ILE A 36 13.51 25.13 -0.40
N VAL A 37 13.78 26.39 -0.04
CA VAL A 37 13.67 26.87 1.34
C VAL A 37 12.23 26.74 1.85
N ARG A 38 11.25 27.12 1.04
CA ARG A 38 9.83 27.00 1.40
C ARG A 38 9.41 25.54 1.59
N SER A 39 9.82 24.65 0.69
CA SER A 39 9.54 23.22 0.77
C SER A 39 10.16 22.61 2.03
N ARG A 40 11.45 22.87 2.28
CA ARG A 40 12.16 22.39 3.47
C ARG A 40 11.53 22.91 4.76
N ASN A 41 11.23 24.20 4.84
CA ASN A 41 10.61 24.78 6.03
C ASN A 41 9.20 24.24 6.29
N SER A 42 8.41 23.99 5.22
CA SER A 42 7.11 23.33 5.35
C SER A 42 7.26 21.91 5.90
N ASN A 43 8.25 21.16 5.44
CA ASN A 43 8.49 19.78 5.90
C ASN A 43 8.93 19.76 7.37
N ILE A 44 9.84 20.65 7.77
CA ILE A 44 10.28 20.77 9.18
C ILE A 44 9.10 21.11 10.10
N ARG A 45 8.22 22.03 9.68
CA ARG A 45 7.03 22.37 10.46
C ARG A 45 6.09 21.18 10.60
N LYS A 46 5.85 20.44 9.52
CA LYS A 46 5.04 19.23 9.54
C LYS A 46 5.63 18.19 10.47
N GLU A 47 6.93 17.95 10.40
CA GLU A 47 7.63 16.98 11.25
C GLU A 47 7.51 17.34 12.74
N LYS A 48 7.69 18.61 13.09
CA LYS A 48 7.48 19.09 14.47
C LYS A 48 6.04 18.87 14.93
N LEU A 49 5.06 19.20 14.09
CA LEU A 49 3.65 18.97 14.39
C LEU A 49 3.32 17.48 14.48
N THR A 50 3.93 16.63 13.65
CA THR A 50 3.78 15.17 13.74
C THR A 50 4.26 14.68 15.10
N ILE A 51 5.43 15.12 15.57
CA ILE A 51 5.95 14.71 16.89
C ILE A 51 5.00 15.16 18.00
N GLU A 52 4.55 16.42 17.97
CA GLU A 52 3.62 16.96 18.97
C GLU A 52 2.29 16.21 18.98
N TYR A 53 1.71 15.97 17.80
CA TYR A 53 0.46 15.23 17.64
C TYR A 53 0.62 13.78 18.07
N THR A 54 1.71 13.11 17.72
CA THR A 54 1.98 11.73 18.13
C THR A 54 1.99 11.60 19.65
N ILE A 55 2.65 12.50 20.37
CA ILE A 55 2.68 12.48 21.85
C ILE A 55 1.26 12.61 22.44
N LEU A 56 0.44 13.48 21.87
CA LEU A 56 -0.95 13.66 22.31
C LEU A 56 -1.80 12.43 21.97
N ILE A 57 -1.67 11.92 20.75
CA ILE A 57 -2.38 10.74 20.26
C ILE A 57 -2.04 9.51 21.09
N GLU A 58 -0.77 9.29 21.45
CA GLU A 58 -0.35 8.17 22.29
C GLU A 58 -1.06 8.18 23.65
N LYS A 59 -1.17 9.34 24.30
CA LYS A 59 -1.92 9.48 25.56
C LYS A 59 -3.40 9.14 25.39
N ILE A 60 -4.00 9.60 24.29
CA ILE A 60 -5.42 9.34 24.00
C ILE A 60 -5.66 7.87 23.71
N LEU A 61 -4.83 7.26 22.86
CA LEU A 61 -4.95 5.85 22.53
C LEU A 61 -4.68 4.99 23.75
N PHE A 62 -3.75 5.37 24.63
CA PHE A 62 -3.51 4.67 25.89
C PHE A 62 -4.77 4.67 26.78
N ALA A 63 -5.36 5.84 27.03
CA ALA A 63 -6.58 5.96 27.83
C ALA A 63 -7.76 5.19 27.21
N LEU A 64 -7.89 5.20 25.88
CA LEU A 64 -8.95 4.47 25.19
C LEU A 64 -8.77 2.95 25.22
N ILE A 65 -7.54 2.48 25.02
CA ILE A 65 -7.25 1.04 24.88
C ILE A 65 -7.17 0.37 26.25
N PHE A 66 -6.52 1.00 27.22
CA PHE A 66 -6.18 0.38 28.52
C PHE A 66 -7.04 0.87 29.69
N GLU A 67 -7.59 2.08 29.62
CA GLU A 67 -8.40 2.66 30.71
C GLU A 67 -9.91 2.67 30.38
N ASP A 68 -10.32 2.03 29.28
CA ASP A 68 -11.72 1.94 28.82
C ASP A 68 -12.41 3.31 28.65
N THR A 69 -11.63 4.35 28.36
CA THR A 69 -12.17 5.70 28.11
C THR A 69 -12.95 5.72 26.79
N SER A 70 -14.22 6.12 26.85
CA SER A 70 -15.06 6.22 25.66
C SER A 70 -14.69 7.42 24.78
N LEU A 71 -14.94 7.32 23.46
CA LEU A 71 -14.76 8.45 22.54
C LEU A 71 -15.64 9.66 22.93
N ALA A 72 -16.81 9.43 23.52
CA ALA A 72 -17.68 10.50 24.02
C ALA A 72 -16.98 11.32 25.10
N ALA A 73 -16.36 10.66 26.09
CA ALA A 73 -15.59 11.32 27.14
C ALA A 73 -14.38 12.09 26.59
N LEU A 74 -13.71 11.55 25.57
CA LEU A 74 -12.62 12.27 24.90
C LEU A 74 -13.11 13.54 24.19
N LYS A 75 -14.31 13.50 23.58
CA LYS A 75 -14.91 14.66 22.89
C LYS A 75 -15.41 15.75 23.82
N GLU A 76 -15.62 15.47 25.11
CA GLU A 76 -15.91 16.51 26.11
C GLU A 76 -14.72 17.45 26.32
N ASN A 77 -13.50 16.97 26.07
CA ASN A 77 -12.32 17.82 26.04
C ASN A 77 -12.33 18.72 24.78
N GLN A 78 -12.44 20.04 25.00
CA GLN A 78 -12.51 21.03 23.91
C GLN A 78 -11.28 21.00 23.00
N ASP A 79 -10.09 20.70 23.54
CA ASP A 79 -8.86 20.65 22.75
C ASP A 79 -8.88 19.47 21.78
N PHE A 80 -9.28 18.28 22.27
CA PHE A 80 -9.42 17.11 21.42
C PHE A 80 -10.52 17.28 20.36
N SER A 81 -11.65 17.86 20.74
CA SER A 81 -12.76 18.13 19.82
C SER A 81 -12.34 19.02 18.65
N ARG A 82 -11.51 20.05 18.90
CA ARG A 82 -10.93 20.89 17.83
C ARG A 82 -9.90 20.13 17.00
N LEU A 83 -9.02 19.38 17.64
CA LEU A 83 -7.95 18.64 16.96
C LEU A 83 -8.51 17.57 16.02
N ILE A 84 -9.58 16.87 16.38
CA ILE A 84 -10.15 15.80 15.54
C ILE A 84 -10.89 16.31 14.29
N GLU A 85 -11.09 17.63 14.17
CA GLU A 85 -11.53 18.29 12.94
C GLU A 85 -10.36 18.64 12.01
N ASP A 86 -9.13 18.73 12.52
CA ASP A 86 -7.94 19.03 11.73
C ASP A 86 -7.53 17.84 10.85
N GLY A 87 -7.40 18.08 9.55
CA GLY A 87 -7.10 17.02 8.59
C GLY A 87 -5.70 16.42 8.76
N PHE A 88 -4.71 17.21 9.22
CA PHE A 88 -3.37 16.70 9.45
C PHE A 88 -3.29 15.87 10.73
N PHE A 89 -3.94 16.33 11.81
CA PHE A 89 -4.09 15.57 13.04
C PHE A 89 -4.77 14.22 12.79
N ARG A 90 -5.87 14.20 12.04
CA ARG A 90 -6.57 12.95 11.66
C ARG A 90 -5.69 12.01 10.86
N GLU A 91 -4.80 12.54 10.01
CA GLU A 91 -3.85 11.73 9.26
C GLU A 91 -2.85 11.04 10.19
N VAL A 92 -2.23 11.81 11.10
CA VAL A 92 -1.29 11.26 12.10
C VAL A 92 -2.00 10.26 13.01
N LEU A 93 -3.22 10.58 13.46
CA LEU A 93 -4.04 9.69 14.29
C LEU A 93 -4.36 8.37 13.56
N THR A 94 -4.71 8.42 12.28
CA THR A 94 -4.95 7.21 11.48
C THR A 94 -3.70 6.35 11.40
N GLU A 95 -2.54 6.96 11.13
CA GLU A 95 -1.26 6.26 11.08
C GLU A 95 -0.91 5.60 12.42
N SER A 96 -1.09 6.30 13.54
CA SER A 96 -0.86 5.77 14.88
C SER A 96 -1.80 4.60 15.20
N VAL A 97 -3.10 4.73 14.91
CA VAL A 97 -4.10 3.66 15.13
C VAL A 97 -3.73 2.40 14.34
N ILE A 98 -3.34 2.55 13.08
CA ILE A 98 -2.94 1.44 12.20
C ILE A 98 -1.63 0.83 12.67
N SER A 99 -0.67 1.66 13.09
CA SER A 99 0.61 1.20 13.62
C SER A 99 0.41 0.36 14.88
N LEU A 100 -0.47 0.79 15.79
CA LEU A 100 -0.85 -0.01 16.95
C LEU A 100 -1.57 -1.29 16.53
N HIS A 101 -2.58 -1.21 15.66
CA HIS A 101 -3.39 -2.38 15.26
C HIS A 101 -2.54 -3.51 14.68
N LYS A 102 -1.48 -3.19 13.92
CA LYS A 102 -0.50 -4.17 13.41
C LYS A 102 0.20 -5.01 14.48
N ASN A 103 0.29 -4.50 15.72
CA ASN A 103 1.05 -5.10 16.81
C ASN A 103 0.17 -5.67 17.93
N TYR A 104 -1.15 -5.47 17.86
CA TYR A 104 -2.10 -5.94 18.87
C TYR A 104 -3.12 -6.89 18.26
N GLU A 105 -3.54 -7.88 19.05
CA GLU A 105 -4.59 -8.83 18.69
C GLU A 105 -5.72 -8.83 19.74
N GLY A 106 -6.78 -9.58 19.47
CA GLY A 106 -7.84 -9.82 20.45
C GLY A 106 -8.67 -8.58 20.80
N ILE A 107 -8.74 -8.24 22.09
CA ILE A 107 -9.62 -7.16 22.59
C ILE A 107 -9.08 -5.78 22.19
N TYR A 108 -7.77 -5.57 22.26
CA TYR A 108 -7.15 -4.28 21.95
C TYR A 108 -7.28 -3.93 20.44
N ALA A 109 -7.08 -4.91 19.56
CA ALA A 109 -7.35 -4.75 18.13
C ALA A 109 -8.80 -4.34 17.86
N ARG A 110 -9.77 -4.98 18.53
CA ARG A 110 -11.20 -4.64 18.40
C ARG A 110 -11.52 -3.23 18.88
N LYS A 111 -10.90 -2.77 19.98
CA LYS A 111 -11.04 -1.38 20.47
C LYS A 111 -10.53 -0.37 19.44
N LEU A 112 -9.38 -0.64 18.81
CA LEU A 112 -8.82 0.20 17.74
C LEU A 112 -9.75 0.25 16.51
N GLU A 113 -10.29 -0.90 16.09
CA GLU A 113 -11.26 -0.98 14.99
C GLU A 113 -12.55 -0.21 15.28
N GLN A 114 -13.05 -0.31 16.51
CA GLN A 114 -14.21 0.44 16.95
C GLN A 114 -13.93 1.95 16.95
N PHE A 115 -12.82 2.38 17.56
CA PHE A 115 -12.39 3.77 17.56
C PHE A 115 -12.27 4.33 16.14
N TYR A 116 -11.62 3.61 15.23
CA TYR A 116 -11.44 4.02 13.83
C TYR A 116 -12.78 4.24 13.10
N LYS A 117 -13.80 3.44 13.44
CA LYS A 117 -15.16 3.60 12.90
C LYS A 117 -15.89 4.80 13.53
N GLU A 118 -15.85 4.93 14.86
CA GLU A 118 -16.61 5.95 15.61
C GLU A 118 -16.02 7.37 15.51
N SER A 119 -14.70 7.49 15.40
CA SER A 119 -13.97 8.76 15.18
C SER A 119 -14.14 9.32 13.75
N GLY A 120 -14.66 8.50 12.85
CA GLY A 120 -14.87 8.84 11.46
C GLY A 120 -13.63 8.74 10.56
N LEU A 121 -12.53 8.15 11.04
CA LEU A 121 -11.30 7.98 10.25
C LEU A 121 -11.53 7.06 9.04
N ILE A 122 -12.46 6.11 9.17
CA ILE A 122 -12.90 5.26 8.05
C ILE A 122 -13.39 6.05 6.83
N GLN A 123 -14.06 7.20 7.02
CA GLN A 123 -14.52 8.03 5.93
C GLN A 123 -13.35 8.68 5.19
N ASP A 124 -12.26 9.02 5.88
CA ASP A 124 -11.06 9.59 5.27
C ASP A 124 -10.32 8.55 4.44
N SER A 125 -10.20 7.33 4.94
CA SER A 125 -9.65 6.21 4.14
C SER A 125 -10.51 5.89 2.91
N PHE A 126 -11.83 6.05 2.99
CA PHE A 126 -12.71 5.93 1.82
C PHE A 126 -12.53 7.06 0.80
N LYS A 127 -12.24 8.29 1.25
CA LYS A 127 -11.86 9.36 0.33
C LYS A 127 -10.55 9.00 -0.38
N LYS A 128 -9.56 8.47 0.34
CA LYS A 128 -8.28 8.00 -0.22
C LYS A 128 -8.48 6.87 -1.24
N LEU A 129 -9.33 5.88 -0.92
CA LEU A 129 -9.65 4.75 -1.81
C LEU A 129 -10.23 5.19 -3.18
N ARG A 130 -10.97 6.30 -3.20
CA ARG A 130 -11.55 6.89 -4.43
C ARG A 130 -10.62 7.87 -5.14
N ASN A 131 -9.46 8.18 -4.58
CA ASN A 131 -8.54 9.17 -5.16
C ASN A 131 -7.94 8.65 -6.48
N PRO A 132 -7.83 9.47 -7.53
CA PRO A 132 -7.20 9.06 -8.79
C PRO A 132 -5.68 8.85 -8.66
N ASN A 133 -5.01 9.53 -7.72
CA ASN A 133 -3.60 9.31 -7.45
C ASN A 133 -3.41 7.92 -6.82
N TRP A 134 -2.63 7.08 -7.50
CA TRP A 134 -2.40 5.69 -7.10
C TRP A 134 -1.72 5.57 -5.74
N GLU A 135 -0.84 6.51 -5.35
CA GLU A 135 -0.16 6.50 -4.04
C GLU A 135 -1.15 6.73 -2.91
N ILE A 136 -2.04 7.72 -3.07
CA ILE A 136 -3.10 8.02 -2.10
C ILE A 136 -4.08 6.84 -2.04
N LYS A 137 -4.40 6.24 -3.18
CA LYS A 137 -5.25 5.05 -3.23
C LYS A 137 -4.62 3.86 -2.52
N CYS A 138 -3.32 3.60 -2.72
CA CYS A 138 -2.58 2.57 -2.00
C CYS A 138 -2.69 2.78 -0.48
N LYS A 139 -2.48 4.02 -0.01
CA LYS A 139 -2.64 4.36 1.40
C LYS A 139 -4.04 3.99 1.89
N GLY A 140 -5.08 4.47 1.21
CA GLY A 140 -6.47 4.12 1.56
C GLY A 140 -6.76 2.62 1.60
N ILE A 141 -6.23 1.85 0.63
CA ILE A 141 -6.35 0.39 0.58
C ILE A 141 -5.68 -0.26 1.79
N THR A 142 -4.46 0.17 2.13
CA THR A 142 -3.74 -0.36 3.31
C THR A 142 -4.48 -0.04 4.60
N GLU A 143 -5.00 1.18 4.76
CA GLU A 143 -5.73 1.59 5.96
C GLU A 143 -6.99 0.75 6.18
N VAL A 144 -7.84 0.61 5.17
CA VAL A 144 -9.09 -0.17 5.29
C VAL A 144 -8.84 -1.67 5.43
N ALA A 145 -7.77 -2.18 4.82
CA ALA A 145 -7.38 -3.58 4.95
C ALA A 145 -6.85 -3.86 6.36
N GLU A 146 -5.99 -2.99 6.90
CA GLU A 146 -5.43 -3.18 8.25
C GLU A 146 -6.55 -3.21 9.30
N MET A 147 -7.51 -2.29 9.18
CA MET A 147 -8.68 -2.19 10.07
C MET A 147 -9.81 -3.19 9.76
N ASN A 148 -9.52 -4.26 9.00
CA ASN A 148 -10.42 -5.37 8.71
C ASN A 148 -11.79 -4.95 8.12
N ILE A 149 -11.81 -3.94 7.24
CA ILE A 149 -13.03 -3.44 6.59
C ILE A 149 -13.39 -4.31 5.38
N THR A 150 -14.05 -5.43 5.61
CA THR A 150 -14.36 -6.43 4.56
C THR A 150 -15.32 -5.92 3.48
N ARG A 151 -16.20 -4.96 3.78
CA ARG A 151 -17.19 -4.43 2.81
C ARG A 151 -16.61 -3.79 1.55
N VAL A 152 -15.31 -3.43 1.55
CA VAL A 152 -14.63 -2.87 0.37
C VAL A 152 -13.89 -3.91 -0.47
N PHE A 153 -13.95 -5.20 -0.09
CA PHE A 153 -13.22 -6.28 -0.74
C PHE A 153 -13.41 -6.32 -2.27
N SER A 154 -14.65 -6.28 -2.76
CA SER A 154 -14.94 -6.33 -4.20
C SER A 154 -14.34 -5.15 -4.98
N SER A 155 -14.34 -3.96 -4.38
CA SER A 155 -13.71 -2.77 -4.94
C SER A 155 -12.19 -2.94 -5.04
N ILE A 156 -11.56 -3.42 -3.97
CA ILE A 156 -10.10 -3.67 -3.93
C ILE A 156 -9.72 -4.80 -4.91
N LEU A 157 -10.53 -5.85 -5.04
CA LEU A 157 -10.33 -6.94 -6.00
C LEU A 157 -10.38 -6.46 -7.45
N THR A 158 -11.11 -5.38 -7.73
CA THR A 158 -11.06 -4.75 -9.06
C THR A 158 -9.74 -4.02 -9.25
N VAL A 159 -9.22 -3.37 -8.20
CA VAL A 159 -7.93 -2.66 -8.21
C VAL A 159 -6.74 -3.62 -8.31
N SER A 160 -6.82 -4.85 -7.80
CA SER A 160 -5.75 -5.86 -7.95
C SER A 160 -5.50 -6.24 -9.42
N LYS A 161 -6.43 -5.92 -10.33
CA LYS A 161 -6.29 -6.14 -11.77
C LYS A 161 -5.69 -4.94 -12.51
N ALA A 162 -5.32 -3.86 -11.80
CA ALA A 162 -4.77 -2.64 -12.40
C ALA A 162 -3.40 -2.86 -13.06
N GLN A 163 -3.05 -1.99 -14.00
CA GLN A 163 -1.74 -2.02 -14.69
C GLN A 163 -0.59 -1.53 -13.81
N ASN A 164 -0.84 -0.60 -12.89
CA ASN A 164 0.19 -0.10 -11.98
C ASN A 164 0.62 -1.20 -11.00
N LYS A 165 1.91 -1.58 -11.05
CA LYS A 165 2.47 -2.69 -10.28
C LYS A 165 2.33 -2.50 -8.77
N THR A 166 2.66 -1.32 -8.25
CA THR A 166 2.58 -1.03 -6.82
C THR A 166 1.13 -1.11 -6.34
N LEU A 167 0.21 -0.49 -7.07
CA LEU A 167 -1.21 -0.51 -6.76
C LEU A 167 -1.79 -1.93 -6.80
N LYS A 168 -1.40 -2.74 -7.81
CA LYS A 168 -1.76 -4.15 -7.92
C LYS A 168 -1.31 -4.94 -6.69
N ILE A 169 -0.03 -4.83 -6.30
CA ILE A 169 0.53 -5.55 -5.15
C ILE A 169 -0.16 -5.12 -3.85
N THR A 170 -0.35 -3.82 -3.64
CA THR A 170 -1.08 -3.31 -2.46
C THR A 170 -2.50 -3.87 -2.39
N ALA A 171 -3.22 -3.89 -3.51
CA ALA A 171 -4.56 -4.42 -3.58
C ALA A 171 -4.62 -5.95 -3.38
N LEU A 172 -3.68 -6.71 -3.94
CA LEU A 172 -3.56 -8.16 -3.71
C LEU A 172 -3.33 -8.46 -2.22
N ASN A 173 -2.36 -7.78 -1.59
CA ASN A 173 -2.08 -7.96 -0.16
C ASN A 173 -3.33 -7.65 0.70
N ALA A 174 -4.05 -6.57 0.36
CA ALA A 174 -5.29 -6.22 1.03
C ALA A 174 -6.41 -7.25 0.81
N CYS A 175 -6.56 -7.79 -0.40
CA CYS A 175 -7.53 -8.83 -0.69
C CYS A 175 -7.21 -10.13 0.08
N ILE A 176 -5.93 -10.50 0.16
CA ILE A 176 -5.46 -11.66 0.92
C ILE A 176 -5.76 -11.48 2.41
N LYS A 177 -5.47 -10.30 2.98
CA LYS A 177 -5.80 -9.99 4.38
C LYS A 177 -7.31 -10.07 4.64
N LEU A 178 -8.13 -9.49 3.77
CA LEU A 178 -9.58 -9.37 3.99
C LEU A 178 -10.39 -10.62 3.61
N GLY A 179 -9.90 -11.44 2.70
CA GLY A 179 -10.66 -12.55 2.10
C GLY A 179 -9.87 -13.85 1.95
N GLY A 180 -8.64 -13.93 2.46
CA GLY A 180 -7.81 -15.12 2.37
C GLY A 180 -7.55 -15.54 0.93
N VAL A 181 -7.75 -16.83 0.65
CA VAL A 181 -7.60 -17.41 -0.70
C VAL A 181 -8.48 -16.73 -1.74
N LYS A 182 -9.69 -16.25 -1.38
CA LYS A 182 -10.57 -15.51 -2.31
C LYS A 182 -9.90 -14.26 -2.89
N GLY A 183 -8.88 -13.73 -2.21
CA GLY A 183 -8.11 -12.59 -2.71
C GLY A 183 -7.25 -12.90 -3.94
N ILE A 184 -6.95 -14.17 -4.20
CA ILE A 184 -6.09 -14.61 -5.32
C ILE A 184 -6.77 -15.56 -6.30
N THR A 185 -8.00 -16.01 -6.04
CA THR A 185 -8.72 -16.92 -6.95
C THR A 185 -8.83 -16.38 -8.36
N HIS A 186 -9.03 -15.07 -8.53
CA HIS A 186 -9.07 -14.43 -9.85
C HIS A 186 -7.75 -14.54 -10.65
N LEU A 187 -6.65 -14.97 -10.03
CA LEU A 187 -5.38 -15.17 -10.71
C LEU A 187 -5.37 -16.43 -11.58
N THR A 188 -6.27 -17.41 -11.32
CA THR A 188 -6.36 -18.65 -12.12
C THR A 188 -6.61 -18.36 -13.60
N GLU A 189 -7.41 -17.33 -13.89
CA GLU A 189 -7.75 -16.85 -15.22
C GLU A 189 -6.84 -15.70 -15.70
N HIS A 190 -5.75 -15.39 -14.98
CA HIS A 190 -4.92 -14.23 -15.33
C HIS A 190 -4.09 -14.50 -16.59
N PRO A 191 -4.29 -13.71 -17.68
CA PRO A 191 -3.68 -14.01 -18.97
C PRO A 191 -2.19 -13.65 -19.05
N TYR A 192 -1.67 -12.86 -18.11
CA TYR A 192 -0.30 -12.33 -18.16
C TYR A 192 0.59 -12.96 -17.08
N PRO A 193 1.88 -13.20 -17.36
CA PRO A 193 2.82 -13.69 -16.37
C PRO A 193 2.87 -12.83 -15.09
N ILE A 194 2.91 -13.48 -13.94
CA ILE A 194 3.15 -12.87 -12.62
C ILE A 194 4.64 -12.91 -12.34
N ASP A 195 5.26 -11.73 -12.19
CA ASP A 195 6.68 -11.63 -11.90
C ASP A 195 7.03 -12.10 -10.48
N ASP A 196 8.27 -12.55 -10.28
CA ASP A 196 8.72 -13.16 -9.02
C ASP A 196 8.53 -12.24 -7.81
N TRP A 197 8.72 -10.93 -7.97
CA TRP A 197 8.50 -9.98 -6.88
C TRP A 197 7.04 -9.98 -6.44
N THR A 198 6.09 -9.99 -7.38
CA THR A 198 4.66 -10.09 -7.07
C THR A 198 4.34 -11.43 -6.40
N GLN A 199 4.92 -12.54 -6.85
CA GLN A 199 4.74 -13.85 -6.21
C GLN A 199 5.24 -13.87 -4.76
N VAL A 200 6.43 -13.33 -4.50
CA VAL A 200 6.99 -13.21 -3.14
C VAL A 200 6.09 -12.36 -2.24
N ASN A 201 5.54 -11.26 -2.75
CA ASN A 201 4.62 -10.43 -1.99
C ASN A 201 3.33 -11.19 -1.61
N ILE A 202 2.73 -11.91 -2.56
CA ILE A 202 1.56 -12.75 -2.29
C ILE A 202 1.88 -13.77 -1.20
N ILE A 203 2.96 -14.55 -1.35
CA ILE A 203 3.38 -15.55 -0.36
C ILE A 203 3.59 -14.91 1.02
N SER A 204 4.24 -13.75 1.07
CA SER A 204 4.48 -13.02 2.33
C SER A 204 3.18 -12.58 3.00
N ALA A 205 2.17 -12.16 2.22
CA ALA A 205 0.86 -11.79 2.74
C ALA A 205 0.13 -12.99 3.33
N PHE A 206 0.23 -14.18 2.71
CA PHE A 206 -0.33 -15.40 3.27
C PHE A 206 0.31 -15.78 4.61
N LYS A 207 1.64 -15.70 4.70
CA LYS A 207 2.38 -16.00 5.94
C LYS A 207 2.05 -15.02 7.07
N LYS A 208 1.79 -13.75 6.74
CA LYS A 208 1.56 -12.68 7.74
C LYS A 208 0.20 -12.80 8.43
N HIS A 209 -0.84 -13.25 7.73
CA HIS A 209 -2.23 -13.08 8.18
C HIS A 209 -2.87 -14.33 8.76
N ASP A 210 -2.10 -15.38 9.06
CA ASP A 210 -2.57 -16.70 9.52
C ASP A 210 -3.91 -17.10 8.89
N ILE A 211 -3.87 -17.32 7.58
CA ILE A 211 -5.07 -17.56 6.79
C ILE A 211 -5.54 -18.98 7.07
N GLY A 212 -6.52 -19.09 7.96
CA GLY A 212 -7.02 -20.39 8.44
C GLY A 212 -7.60 -21.28 7.33
N ASP A 213 -8.31 -20.69 6.36
CA ASP A 213 -8.86 -21.44 5.23
C ASP A 213 -7.95 -21.33 4.00
N THR A 214 -7.41 -22.47 3.57
CA THR A 214 -6.53 -22.61 2.40
C THR A 214 -7.22 -23.34 1.24
N GLU A 215 -8.54 -23.53 1.31
CA GLU A 215 -9.35 -24.07 0.22
C GLU A 215 -9.30 -23.14 -1.00
N GLY A 216 -8.96 -23.72 -2.15
CA GLY A 216 -8.86 -23.03 -3.44
C GLY A 216 -7.45 -22.61 -3.84
N VAL A 217 -6.42 -22.84 -3.02
CA VAL A 217 -5.01 -22.68 -3.44
C VAL A 217 -4.68 -23.66 -4.58
N GLU A 218 -5.26 -24.86 -4.54
CA GLU A 218 -5.14 -25.88 -5.59
C GLU A 218 -5.61 -25.41 -6.97
N PHE A 219 -6.58 -24.49 -7.05
CA PHE A 219 -7.09 -24.00 -8.33
C PHE A 219 -6.03 -23.21 -9.12
N LEU A 220 -5.00 -22.68 -8.44
CA LEU A 220 -3.87 -22.04 -9.11
C LEU A 220 -3.08 -23.04 -9.98
N LEU A 221 -3.09 -24.33 -9.61
CA LEU A 221 -2.43 -25.41 -10.35
C LEU A 221 -3.16 -25.79 -11.65
N GLU A 222 -4.38 -25.30 -11.85
CA GLU A 222 -5.20 -25.52 -13.04
C GLU A 222 -5.07 -24.37 -14.06
N SER A 223 -4.34 -23.31 -13.72
CA SER A 223 -4.16 -22.17 -14.61
C SER A 223 -3.37 -22.55 -15.87
N GLN A 224 -3.76 -21.97 -17.01
CA GLN A 224 -2.98 -22.02 -18.25
C GLN A 224 -1.69 -21.18 -18.15
N ASN A 225 -1.61 -20.30 -17.17
CA ASN A 225 -0.47 -19.45 -16.93
C ASN A 225 0.55 -20.15 -16.02
N THR A 226 1.68 -20.54 -16.59
CA THR A 226 2.73 -21.27 -15.87
C THR A 226 3.27 -20.54 -14.64
N THR A 227 3.28 -19.21 -14.64
CA THR A 227 3.71 -18.43 -13.46
C THR A 227 2.67 -18.44 -12.34
N VAL A 228 1.38 -18.57 -12.66
CA VAL A 228 0.31 -18.77 -11.67
C VAL A 228 0.39 -20.17 -11.08
N VAL A 229 0.66 -21.19 -11.90
CA VAL A 229 0.91 -22.55 -11.44
C VAL A 229 2.12 -22.60 -10.50
N ALA A 230 3.23 -21.95 -10.87
CA ALA A 230 4.42 -21.83 -10.02
C ALA A 230 4.11 -21.12 -8.69
N LEU A 231 3.30 -20.05 -8.70
CA LEU A 231 2.82 -19.41 -7.48
C LEU A 231 2.03 -20.39 -6.59
N GLY A 232 1.14 -21.19 -7.16
CA GLY A 232 0.38 -22.22 -6.44
C GLY A 232 1.28 -23.26 -5.79
N LEU A 233 2.26 -23.80 -6.52
CA LEU A 233 3.27 -24.73 -6.01
C LEU A 233 4.07 -24.13 -4.85
N LYS A 234 4.53 -22.87 -5.01
CA LYS A 234 5.25 -22.14 -3.96
C LYS A 234 4.37 -21.92 -2.73
N LEU A 235 3.10 -21.53 -2.88
CA LEU A 235 2.18 -21.37 -1.74
C LEU A 235 1.99 -22.68 -0.97
N ILE A 236 1.75 -23.80 -1.67
CA ILE A 236 1.60 -25.12 -1.05
C ILE A 236 2.85 -25.49 -0.25
N ARG A 237 4.04 -25.27 -0.83
CA ARG A 237 5.32 -25.53 -0.16
C ARG A 237 5.54 -24.64 1.06
N GLU A 238 5.42 -23.33 0.87
CA GLU A 238 5.78 -22.31 1.86
C GLU A 238 4.81 -22.27 3.05
N LEU A 239 3.55 -22.66 2.83
CA LEU A 239 2.52 -22.81 3.86
C LEU A 239 2.38 -24.26 4.36
N LYS A 240 3.20 -25.19 3.87
CA LYS A 240 3.24 -26.61 4.26
C LYS A 240 1.87 -27.32 4.14
N LEU A 241 1.15 -27.08 3.04
CA LEU A 241 -0.20 -27.60 2.83
C LEU A 241 -0.17 -29.06 2.36
N THR A 242 0.15 -30.00 3.26
CA THR A 242 0.24 -31.44 2.97
C THR A 242 -1.07 -32.04 2.43
N GLN A 243 -2.21 -31.48 2.84
CA GLN A 243 -3.54 -31.83 2.33
C GLN A 243 -3.72 -31.55 0.83
N LYS A 244 -2.86 -30.73 0.22
CA LYS A 244 -2.93 -30.39 -1.21
C LYS A 244 -1.99 -31.23 -2.08
N LEU A 245 -1.21 -32.16 -1.51
CA LEU A 245 -0.28 -33.03 -2.24
C LEU A 245 -0.94 -33.87 -3.36
N PRO A 246 -2.17 -34.38 -3.23
CA PRO A 246 -2.83 -35.10 -4.33
C PRO A 246 -2.93 -34.27 -5.62
N TYR A 247 -3.27 -32.98 -5.50
CA TYR A 247 -3.35 -32.06 -6.65
C TYR A 247 -1.98 -31.78 -7.27
N VAL A 248 -0.92 -31.71 -6.45
CA VAL A 248 0.46 -31.55 -6.93
C VAL A 248 0.92 -32.79 -7.70
N ALA A 249 0.57 -33.99 -7.23
CA ALA A 249 0.88 -35.25 -7.90
C ALA A 249 0.16 -35.36 -9.25
N GLU A 250 -1.12 -34.99 -9.30
CA GLU A 250 -1.89 -34.93 -10.55
C GLU A 250 -1.25 -33.95 -11.55
N LEU A 251 -0.87 -32.75 -11.09
CA LEU A 251 -0.18 -31.76 -11.92
C LEU A 251 1.13 -32.31 -12.50
N ALA A 252 1.95 -32.98 -11.68
CA ALA A 252 3.23 -33.54 -12.11
C ALA A 252 3.07 -34.64 -13.18
N ALA A 253 1.96 -35.39 -13.14
CA ALA A 253 1.64 -36.44 -14.10
C ALA A 253 1.08 -35.89 -15.42
N ARG A 254 0.27 -34.83 -15.39
CA ARG A 254 -0.42 -34.29 -16.59
C ARG A 254 0.34 -33.20 -17.33
N THR A 255 1.27 -32.50 -16.66
CA THR A 255 1.96 -31.35 -17.26
C THR A 255 3.01 -31.78 -18.27
N HIS A 256 3.07 -31.08 -19.40
CA HIS A 256 4.11 -31.27 -20.43
C HIS A 256 5.28 -30.28 -20.25
N ASN A 257 5.15 -29.33 -19.31
CA ASN A 257 6.18 -28.34 -19.04
C ASN A 257 7.20 -28.91 -18.04
N THR A 258 8.44 -29.11 -18.51
CA THR A 258 9.53 -29.72 -17.73
C THR A 258 9.88 -28.94 -16.46
N ILE A 259 9.80 -27.60 -16.49
CA ILE A 259 10.10 -26.74 -15.34
C ILE A 259 9.04 -26.94 -14.24
N ILE A 260 7.76 -26.88 -14.63
CA ILE A 260 6.64 -27.07 -13.69
C ILE A 260 6.63 -28.50 -13.15
N GLN A 261 6.93 -29.49 -13.99
CA GLN A 261 7.05 -30.88 -13.56
C GLN A 261 8.14 -31.06 -12.49
N TYR A 262 9.32 -30.49 -12.73
CA TYR A 262 10.43 -30.52 -11.78
C TYR A 262 10.07 -29.80 -10.47
N GLU A 263 9.44 -28.63 -10.54
CA GLU A 263 9.00 -27.89 -9.35
C GLU A 263 7.97 -28.68 -8.53
N ALA A 264 6.98 -29.30 -9.19
CA ALA A 264 5.97 -30.13 -8.53
C ALA A 264 6.59 -31.35 -7.83
N GLN A 265 7.51 -32.06 -8.50
CA GLN A 265 8.24 -33.19 -7.90
C GLN A 265 9.07 -32.76 -6.68
N ASN A 266 9.71 -31.60 -6.74
CA ASN A 266 10.44 -31.05 -5.61
C ASN A 266 9.49 -30.75 -4.43
N VAL A 267 8.33 -30.14 -4.67
CA VAL A 267 7.32 -29.90 -3.61
C VAL A 267 6.89 -31.20 -2.96
N LEU A 268 6.58 -32.25 -3.74
CA LEU A 268 6.23 -33.57 -3.22
C LEU A 268 7.34 -34.16 -2.35
N LYS A 269 8.60 -34.07 -2.80
CA LYS A 269 9.75 -34.58 -2.04
C LYS A 269 9.96 -33.81 -0.74
N THR A 270 9.84 -32.48 -0.77
CA THR A 270 10.07 -31.63 0.41
C THR A 270 9.00 -31.81 1.48
N LEU A 271 7.75 -32.05 1.12
CA LEU A 271 6.64 -32.17 2.07
C LEU A 271 6.33 -33.62 2.52
N ASN A 272 6.86 -34.63 1.81
CA ASN A 272 6.80 -36.03 2.23
C ASN A 272 8.01 -36.48 3.08
N ALA A 273 9.07 -35.67 3.14
CA ALA A 273 10.26 -35.92 3.96
C ALA A 273 10.06 -35.41 5.39
#